data_AF-A0A2G1ZZJ7-F1
#
_entry.id   AF-A0A2G1ZZJ7-F1
#
_cell.length_a   1.000
_cell.length_b   1.000
_cell.length_c   1.000
_cell.angle_alpha   90.00
_cell.angle_beta   90.00
_cell.angle_gamma   90.00
#
_symmetry.space_group_name_H-M   'P 1'
#
loop_
_entity.id
_entity.type
_entity.pdbx_description
1 polymer ?
#
loop_
_entity_poly.entity_id
_entity_poly.type
_entity_poly.pdbx_seq_one_letter_code
_entity_poly.pdbx_strand_id
1 'polypeptide(L)'
;MSSGFIDAIRQSHIERVAAYLLAGVDPNFTEDDDNVTPLHHAAQFKNCDVIEILIIAGADIFSETYSEELTPIEIACLNENWTVAALLAHYQQYLYAICYLASYL
;
A
#
# COMPACT_ATOMS: atom_id res chain seq x y z
N MET A 1 18.30 5.47 6.04
CA MET A 1 18.24 4.53 4.89
C MET A 1 16.83 4.43 4.33
N SER A 2 15.80 4.59 5.18
CA SER A 2 14.39 4.48 4.82
C SER A 2 13.82 5.72 4.09
N SER A 3 14.31 6.93 4.40
CA SER A 3 13.77 8.18 3.84
C SER A 3 13.79 8.21 2.31
N GLY A 4 14.82 7.63 1.69
CA GLY A 4 14.95 7.57 0.23
C GLY A 4 13.94 6.65 -0.47
N PHE A 5 13.37 5.66 0.23
CA PHE A 5 12.33 4.79 -0.31
C PHE A 5 10.97 5.47 -0.25
N ILE A 6 10.60 6.07 0.88
CA ILE A 6 9.36 6.84 0.99
C ILE A 6 9.39 8.02 0.00
N ASP A 7 10.50 8.73 -0.12
CA ASP A 7 10.63 9.80 -1.12
C ASP A 7 10.41 9.30 -2.56
N ALA A 8 10.90 8.09 -2.89
CA ALA A 8 10.65 7.48 -4.20
C ALA A 8 9.17 7.14 -4.41
N ILE A 9 8.48 6.66 -3.36
CA ILE A 9 7.02 6.43 -3.39
C ILE A 9 6.28 7.74 -3.63
N ARG A 10 6.59 8.80 -2.88
CA ARG A 10 5.93 10.11 -2.98
C ARG A 10 6.09 10.74 -4.36
N GLN A 11 7.25 10.55 -4.97
CA GLN A 11 7.59 11.07 -6.30
C GLN A 11 7.16 10.15 -7.45
N SER A 12 6.52 9.01 -7.15
CA SER A 12 6.13 8.00 -8.14
C SER A 12 7.31 7.48 -8.99
N HIS A 13 8.48 7.34 -8.37
CA HIS A 13 9.67 6.78 -9.01
C HIS A 13 9.63 5.25 -8.96
N ILE A 14 8.79 4.67 -9.80
CA ILE A 14 8.48 3.23 -9.88
C ILE A 14 9.75 2.37 -9.91
N GLU A 15 10.74 2.71 -10.74
CA GLU A 15 11.98 1.93 -10.88
C GLU A 15 12.81 1.95 -9.60
N ARG A 16 12.82 3.08 -8.89
CA ARG A 16 13.52 3.19 -7.60
C ARG A 16 12.79 2.37 -6.54
N VAL A 17 11.47 2.48 -6.47
CA VAL A 17 10.64 1.69 -5.55
C VAL A 17 10.90 0.20 -5.77
N ALA A 18 10.86 -0.26 -7.03
CA ALA A 18 11.15 -1.65 -7.38
C ALA A 18 12.58 -2.06 -6.97
N ALA A 19 13.58 -1.22 -7.21
CA ALA A 19 14.97 -1.50 -6.82
C ALA A 19 15.13 -1.65 -5.29
N TYR A 20 14.45 -0.82 -4.49
CA TYR A 20 14.47 -0.93 -3.04
C TYR A 20 13.81 -2.23 -2.55
N LEU A 21 12.65 -2.60 -3.11
CA LEU A 21 11.95 -3.83 -2.76
C LEU A 21 12.78 -5.07 -3.14
N LEU A 22 13.40 -5.07 -4.32
CA LEU A 22 14.33 -6.12 -4.75
C LEU A 22 15.59 -6.21 -3.87
N ALA A 23 16.00 -5.10 -3.25
CA ALA A 23 17.09 -5.08 -2.28
C ALA A 23 16.69 -5.57 -0.88
N GLY A 24 15.43 -5.99 -0.70
CA GLY A 24 14.92 -6.56 0.56
C GLY A 24 14.39 -5.53 1.55
N VAL A 25 14.03 -4.32 1.10
CA VAL A 25 13.21 -3.43 1.92
C VAL A 25 11.87 -4.11 2.18
N ASP A 26 11.51 -4.25 3.46
CA ASP A 26 10.20 -4.76 3.87
C ASP A 26 9.11 -3.81 3.37
N PRO A 27 8.12 -4.24 2.57
CA PRO A 27 7.06 -3.37 2.07
C PRO A 27 6.09 -2.87 3.17
N ASN A 28 6.17 -3.42 4.38
CA ASN A 28 5.31 -3.09 5.52
C ASN A 28 6.02 -2.30 6.63
N PHE A 29 7.29 -1.92 6.42
CA PHE A 29 8.02 -1.14 7.42
C PHE A 29 7.33 0.21 7.67
N THR A 30 7.63 0.82 8.81
CA THR A 30 7.11 2.14 9.19
C THR A 30 8.27 3.02 9.62
N GLU A 31 8.22 4.31 9.29
CA GLU A 31 9.23 5.29 9.71
C GLU A 31 8.85 6.05 10.98
N ASP A 32 7.56 6.00 11.33
CA ASP A 32 6.96 6.73 12.44
C ASP A 32 6.27 5.79 13.43
N ASP A 33 5.87 6.39 14.55
CA ASP A 33 5.15 5.73 15.62
C ASP A 33 3.65 5.57 15.30
N ASP A 34 3.17 6.02 14.13
CA ASP A 34 1.76 6.00 13.74
C ASP A 34 1.40 4.84 12.80
N ASN A 35 2.35 3.94 12.57
CA ASN A 35 2.18 2.78 11.69
C ASN A 35 1.87 3.17 10.23
N VAL A 36 2.40 4.30 9.75
CA VAL A 36 2.18 4.73 8.37
C VAL A 36 3.05 3.89 7.43
N THR A 37 2.44 2.85 6.87
CA THR A 37 3.08 1.95 5.89
C THR A 37 3.31 2.63 4.52
N PRO A 38 4.24 2.10 3.70
CA PRO A 38 4.42 2.47 2.30
C PRO A 38 3.13 2.55 1.48
N LEU A 39 2.17 1.65 1.76
CA LEU A 39 0.91 1.61 1.04
C LEU A 39 0.00 2.80 1.39
N HIS A 40 0.03 3.30 2.63
CA HIS A 40 -0.64 4.56 3.00
C HIS A 40 -0.06 5.75 2.24
N HIS A 41 1.26 5.86 2.15
CA HIS A 41 1.91 6.92 1.38
C HIS A 41 1.51 6.83 -0.11
N ALA A 42 1.63 5.65 -0.73
CA ALA A 42 1.24 5.48 -2.12
C ALA A 42 -0.24 5.83 -2.36
N ALA A 43 -1.11 5.50 -1.40
CA ALA A 43 -2.53 5.83 -1.44
C ALA A 43 -2.80 7.33 -1.37
N GLN A 44 -2.05 8.06 -0.55
CA GLN A 44 -2.13 9.53 -0.44
C GLN A 44 -1.69 10.23 -1.73
N PHE A 45 -0.65 9.73 -2.41
CA PHE A 45 -0.03 10.40 -3.58
C PHE A 45 -0.58 9.96 -4.95
N LYS A 46 -1.72 9.24 -5.02
CA LYS A 46 -2.38 8.81 -6.29
C LYS A 46 -1.53 7.88 -7.18
N ASN A 47 -0.59 7.14 -6.61
CA ASN A 47 0.39 6.37 -7.39
C ASN A 47 -0.07 4.92 -7.62
N CYS A 48 -0.96 4.70 -8.60
CA CYS A 48 -1.49 3.35 -8.91
C CYS A 48 -0.39 2.31 -9.18
N ASP A 49 0.62 2.65 -9.99
CA ASP A 49 1.69 1.71 -10.34
C ASP A 49 2.53 1.33 -9.11
N VAL A 50 2.74 2.28 -8.20
CA VAL A 50 3.45 2.03 -6.94
C VAL A 50 2.60 1.18 -5.99
N ILE A 51 1.29 1.40 -5.94
CA ILE A 51 0.36 0.53 -5.20
C ILE A 51 0.48 -0.91 -5.68
N GLU A 52 0.44 -1.15 -6.98
CA GLU A 52 0.53 -2.52 -7.53
C GLU A 52 1.84 -3.19 -7.17
N ILE A 53 2.98 -2.49 -7.33
CA ILE A 53 4.29 -3.06 -6.99
C ILE A 53 4.41 -3.37 -5.49
N LEU A 54 3.88 -2.51 -4.63
CA LEU A 54 3.88 -2.75 -3.18
C LEU A 54 3.04 -3.98 -2.82
N ILE A 55 1.83 -4.11 -3.40
CA ILE A 55 0.96 -5.28 -3.19
C ILE A 55 1.65 -6.57 -3.67
N ILE A 56 2.26 -6.54 -4.86
CA ILE A 56 3.01 -7.69 -5.40
C ILE A 56 4.18 -8.07 -4.50
N ALA A 57 4.84 -7.07 -3.88
CA ALA A 57 5.93 -7.30 -2.93
C ALA A 57 5.47 -7.84 -1.57
N GLY A 58 4.15 -7.92 -1.31
CA GLY A 58 3.59 -8.42 -0.06
C GLY A 58 3.22 -7.33 0.95
N ALA A 59 2.95 -6.10 0.49
CA ALA A 59 2.36 -5.07 1.34
C ALA A 59 0.97 -5.54 1.84
N ASP A 60 0.74 -5.35 3.14
CA ASP A 60 -0.55 -5.59 3.77
C ASP A 60 -1.53 -4.48 3.36
N ILE A 61 -2.57 -4.87 2.63
CA ILE A 61 -3.58 -3.94 2.13
C ILE A 61 -4.61 -3.53 3.19
N PHE A 62 -4.56 -4.15 4.36
CA PHE A 62 -5.45 -3.91 5.51
C PHE A 62 -4.72 -3.27 6.69
N SER A 63 -3.45 -2.87 6.55
CA SER A 63 -2.71 -2.21 7.62
C SER A 63 -3.43 -0.96 8.09
N GLU A 64 -3.60 -0.76 9.39
CA GLU A 64 -4.26 0.43 9.95
C GLU A 64 -3.22 1.37 10.57
N THR A 65 -3.38 2.68 10.38
CA THR A 65 -2.65 3.68 11.19
C THR A 65 -3.04 3.58 12.66
N TYR A 66 -2.17 3.92 13.59
CA TYR A 66 -2.48 3.80 15.02
C TYR A 66 -3.34 4.94 15.56
N SER A 67 -3.23 6.14 14.99
CA SER A 67 -3.92 7.33 15.49
C SER A 67 -5.38 7.41 15.08
N GLU A 68 -5.68 7.02 13.84
CA GLU A 68 -7.00 7.16 13.24
C GLU A 68 -7.59 5.82 12.75
N GLU A 69 -6.87 4.70 12.93
CA GLU A 69 -7.28 3.37 12.49
C GLU A 69 -7.59 3.32 10.99
N LEU A 70 -6.89 4.14 10.20
CA LEU A 70 -7.16 4.29 8.78
C LEU A 70 -6.36 3.29 7.97
N THR A 71 -7.04 2.60 7.08
CA THR A 71 -6.45 1.73 6.07
C THR A 71 -5.98 2.52 4.83
N PRO A 72 -5.15 1.93 3.95
CA PRO A 72 -4.70 2.60 2.73
C PRO A 72 -5.87 3.03 1.83
N ILE A 73 -6.96 2.26 1.79
CA ILE A 73 -8.15 2.63 1.01
C ILE A 73 -8.86 3.84 1.62
N GLU A 74 -8.92 3.96 2.95
CA GLU A 74 -9.54 5.10 3.62
C GLU A 74 -8.71 6.37 3.45
N ILE A 75 -7.38 6.27 3.50
CA ILE A 75 -6.48 7.37 3.15
C ILE A 75 -6.72 7.83 1.70
N ALA A 76 -6.87 6.90 0.75
CA ALA A 76 -7.22 7.25 -0.63
C ALA A 76 -8.57 7.99 -0.71
N CYS A 77 -9.60 7.52 0.00
CA CYS A 77 -10.92 8.16 0.05
C CYS A 77 -10.86 9.58 0.65
N LEU A 78 -10.16 9.78 1.76
CA LEU A 78 -10.01 11.08 2.42
C LEU A 78 -9.31 12.12 1.55
N ASN A 79 -8.43 11.68 0.64
CA ASN A 79 -7.72 12.53 -0.30
C ASN A 79 -8.43 12.66 -1.67
N GLU A 80 -9.64 12.10 -1.81
CA GLU A 80 -10.42 12.07 -3.06
C GLU A 80 -9.69 11.34 -4.21
N ASN A 81 -8.86 10.35 -3.86
CA ASN A 81 -8.07 9.55 -4.78
C ASN A 81 -8.87 8.34 -5.26
N TRP A 82 -10.04 8.58 -5.88
CA TRP A 82 -11.02 7.56 -6.23
C TRP A 82 -10.46 6.43 -7.11
N THR A 83 -9.50 6.74 -7.99
CA THR A 83 -8.83 5.73 -8.82
C THR A 83 -8.04 4.72 -7.97
N VAL A 84 -7.29 5.20 -6.98
CA VAL A 84 -6.54 4.32 -6.07
C VAL A 84 -7.48 3.60 -5.12
N ALA A 85 -8.51 4.27 -4.62
CA ALA A 85 -9.52 3.63 -3.77
C ALA A 85 -10.22 2.48 -4.51
N ALA A 86 -10.58 2.67 -5.78
CA ALA A 86 -11.16 1.63 -6.63
C ALA A 86 -10.18 0.47 -6.88
N LEU A 87 -8.90 0.77 -7.11
CA LEU A 87 -7.86 -0.24 -7.27
C LEU A 87 -7.71 -1.10 -6.00
N LEU A 88 -7.59 -0.48 -4.83
CA LEU A 88 -7.49 -1.17 -3.55
C LEU A 88 -8.75 -2.00 -3.25
N ALA A 89 -9.94 -1.45 -3.51
CA ALA A 89 -11.20 -2.18 -3.38
C ALA A 89 -11.25 -3.43 -4.26
N HIS A 90 -10.72 -3.34 -5.49
CA HIS A 90 -10.63 -4.48 -6.40
C HIS A 90 -9.76 -5.60 -5.81
N TYR A 91 -8.58 -5.25 -5.29
CA TYR A 91 -7.69 -6.22 -4.63
C TYR A 91 -8.31 -6.84 -3.36
N GLN A 92 -8.97 -6.03 -2.54
CA GLN A 92 -9.66 -6.53 -1.34
C GLN A 92 -10.75 -7.55 -1.70
N GLN A 93 -11.62 -7.23 -2.67
CA GLN A 93 -12.67 -8.15 -3.13
C GLN A 93 -12.10 -9.46 -3.68
N TYR A 94 -10.98 -9.39 -4.41
CA TYR A 94 -10.30 -10.57 -4.92
C TYR A 94 -9.77 -11.48 -3.81
N LEU A 95 -9.14 -10.92 -2.78
CA LEU A 95 -8.67 -11.68 -1.61
C LEU A 95 -9.81 -12.31 -0.83
N TYR A 96 -10.89 -11.57 -0.57
CA TYR A 96 -12.08 -12.12 0.07
C TYR A 96 -12.69 -13.28 -0.73
N ALA A 97 -12.75 -13.18 -2.06
CA ALA A 97 -13.26 -14.24 -2.91
C ALA A 97 -12.40 -15.51 -2.82
N ILE A 98 -11.07 -15.38 -2.81
CA ILE A 98 -10.16 -16.52 -2.65
C ILE A 98 -10.34 -17.17 -1.27
N CYS A 99 -10.33 -16.39 -0.19
CA CYS A 99 -10.49 -16.90 1.17
C CYS A 99 -11.84 -17.60 1.36
N TYR A 100 -12.91 -17.01 0.82
CA TYR A 100 -14.25 -17.59 0.84
C TYR A 100 -14.26 -18.95 0.13
N LEU A 101 -13.74 -19.03 -1.10
CA LEU A 101 -13.67 -20.28 -1.86
C LEU A 101 -12.79 -21.35 -1.20
N ALA A 102 -11.65 -20.96 -0.62
CA ALA A 102 -10.76 -21.87 0.09
C ALA A 102 -11.40 -22.47 1.35
N SER A 103 -12.39 -21.80 1.95
CA SER A 103 -13.13 -22.31 3.11
C SER A 103 -14.13 -23.43 2.77
N TYR A 104 -14.37 -23.71 1.48
CA TYR A 104 -15.27 -24.78 1.00
C TYR A 104 -14.52 -25.97 0.36
N LEU A 105 -13.19 -25.97 0.39
CA LEU A 105 -12.32 -27.05 -0.09
C LEU A 105 -11.68 -27.80 1.08
#